data_AF-A0A7X1HFH5-F1
#
_entry.id   AF-A0A7X1HFH5-F1
#
_cell.length_a   1.000
_cell.length_b   1.000
_cell.length_c   1.000
_cell.angle_alpha   90.00
_cell.angle_beta   90.00
_cell.angle_gamma   90.00
#
_symmetry.space_group_name_H-M   'P 1'
#
loop_
_entity.id
_entity.type
_entity.pdbx_description
1 polymer ?
#
loop_
_entity_poly.entity_id
_entity_poly.type
_entity_poly.pdbx_seq_one_letter_code
_entity_poly.pdbx_strand_id
1 'polypeptide(L)'
;MTTDKIASIRARVQGLLEERGDRQPLHDTDSLFFSGRLDSLAATHLMMLLEETFGIDLAAADFDVTRLDSLAEIEAFVSETQA
;
A
#
# COMPACT_ATOMS: atom_id res chain seq x y z
N MET A 1 16.89 0.51 -8.14
CA MET A 1 15.83 -0.47 -8.46
C MET A 1 14.74 -0.50 -7.39
N THR A 2 15.04 -0.43 -6.09
CA THR A 2 13.99 -0.32 -5.02
C THR A 2 13.26 1.02 -5.02
N THR A 3 13.94 2.13 -5.33
CA THR A 3 13.33 3.47 -5.37
C THR A 3 12.24 3.61 -6.45
N ASP A 4 12.42 2.99 -7.62
CA ASP A 4 11.43 2.99 -8.70
C ASP A 4 10.15 2.22 -8.32
N LYS A 5 10.33 1.13 -7.56
CA LYS A 5 9.25 0.31 -7.02
C LYS A 5 8.42 1.10 -6.00
N ILE A 6 9.08 1.81 -5.10
CA ILE A 6 8.44 2.67 -4.10
C ILE A 6 7.62 3.79 -4.76
N ALA A 7 8.21 4.48 -5.75
CA ALA A 7 7.51 5.53 -6.49
C ALA A 7 6.24 5.00 -7.19
N SER A 8 6.30 3.75 -7.68
CA SER A 8 5.15 3.09 -8.30
C SER A 8 4.04 2.80 -7.29
N ILE A 9 4.38 2.34 -6.07
CA ILE A 9 3.40 2.12 -4.99
C ILE A 9 2.72 3.43 -4.63
N ARG A 10 3.49 4.49 -4.39
CA ARG A 10 2.94 5.82 -4.07
C ARG A 10 1.96 6.29 -5.13
N ALA A 11 2.34 6.21 -6.40
CA ALA A 11 1.49 6.61 -7.51
C ALA A 11 0.18 5.78 -7.56
N ARG A 12 0.24 4.50 -7.22
CA ARG A 12 -0.95 3.63 -7.15
C ARG A 12 -1.87 3.97 -5.98
N VAL A 13 -1.31 4.13 -4.78
CA VAL A 13 -2.08 4.54 -3.59
C VAL A 13 -2.73 5.90 -3.84
N GLN A 14 -1.98 6.85 -4.39
CA GLN A 14 -2.51 8.16 -4.76
C GLN A 14 -3.63 8.06 -5.80
N GLY A 15 -3.48 7.21 -6.83
CA GLY A 15 -4.55 6.95 -7.80
C GLY A 15 -5.82 6.40 -7.14
N LEU A 16 -5.71 5.43 -6.23
CA LEU A 16 -6.85 4.88 -5.49
C LEU A 16 -7.55 5.93 -4.62
N LEU A 17 -6.79 6.84 -4.02
CA LEU A 17 -7.33 7.96 -3.25
C LEU A 17 -8.05 8.97 -4.15
N GLU A 18 -7.45 9.35 -5.26
CA GLU A 18 -8.02 10.29 -6.23
C GLU A 18 -9.32 9.76 -6.87
N GLU A 19 -9.37 8.47 -7.19
CA GLU A 19 -10.58 7.77 -7.67
C GLU A 19 -11.75 7.88 -6.67
N ARG A 20 -11.43 8.01 -5.39
CA ARG A 20 -12.39 8.16 -4.28
C ARG A 20 -12.71 9.61 -3.96
N GLY A 21 -12.10 10.55 -4.67
CA GLY A 21 -12.25 11.99 -4.43
C GLY A 21 -11.37 12.53 -3.31
N ASP A 22 -10.47 11.70 -2.75
CA ASP A 22 -9.48 12.11 -1.79
C ASP A 22 -8.29 12.72 -2.54
N ARG A 23 -8.17 14.05 -2.43
CA ARG A 23 -7.06 14.85 -2.99
C ARG A 23 -6.17 15.41 -1.90
N GLN A 24 -6.28 14.90 -0.68
CA GLN A 24 -5.44 15.34 0.41
C GLN A 24 -4.01 14.88 0.18
N PRO A 25 -3.01 15.69 0.57
CA PRO A 25 -1.62 15.26 0.51
C PRO A 25 -1.46 13.93 1.26
N LEU A 26 -0.73 13.00 0.66
CA LEU A 26 -0.41 11.71 1.23
C LEU A 26 1.01 11.78 1.79
N HIS A 27 1.15 11.68 3.12
CA HIS A 27 2.44 11.49 3.76
C HIS A 27 2.76 10.02 3.97
N ASP A 28 4.05 9.71 4.07
CA ASP A 28 4.53 8.33 4.20
C ASP A 28 4.07 7.68 5.51
N THR A 29 3.86 8.48 6.54
CA THR A 29 3.39 8.04 7.86
C THR A 29 1.88 8.21 8.06
N ASP A 30 1.15 8.63 7.03
CA ASP A 30 -0.30 8.76 7.13
C ASP A 30 -0.94 7.37 7.09
N SER A 31 -1.85 7.12 8.03
CA SER A 31 -2.77 5.99 7.92
C SER A 31 -3.63 6.14 6.68
N LEU A 32 -3.84 5.02 5.97
CA LEU A 32 -4.68 4.87 4.81
C LEU A 32 -5.97 4.17 5.19
N PHE A 33 -5.89 3.06 5.94
CA PHE A 33 -7.05 2.27 6.34
C PHE A 33 -7.64 2.75 7.66
N PHE A 34 -6.79 2.96 8.68
CA PHE A 34 -7.23 3.43 10.00
C PHE A 34 -7.78 4.87 9.96
N SER A 35 -7.31 5.69 9.03
CA SER A 35 -7.85 7.03 8.79
C SER A 35 -9.19 7.00 8.04
N GLY A 36 -9.55 5.87 7.44
CA GLY A 36 -10.72 5.73 6.57
C GLY A 36 -10.54 6.33 5.17
N ARG A 37 -9.32 6.67 4.76
CA ARG A 37 -9.03 7.14 3.39
C ARG A 37 -9.20 6.03 2.35
N LEU A 38 -8.85 4.80 2.73
CA LEU A 38 -9.08 3.58 1.97
C LEU A 38 -10.04 2.65 2.73
N ASP A 39 -11.10 2.22 2.06
CA ASP A 39 -12.01 1.21 2.58
C ASP A 39 -11.41 -0.20 2.45
N SER A 40 -12.04 -1.17 3.13
CA SER A 40 -11.69 -2.59 3.05
C SER A 40 -11.62 -3.14 1.62
N LEU A 41 -12.47 -2.68 0.70
CA LEU A 41 -12.40 -3.06 -0.72
C LEU A 41 -11.13 -2.52 -1.40
N ALA A 42 -10.75 -1.27 -1.11
CA ALA A 42 -9.51 -0.69 -1.61
C ALA A 42 -8.29 -1.41 -1.01
N ALA A 43 -8.37 -1.82 0.26
CA ALA A 43 -7.32 -2.61 0.90
C ALA A 43 -7.08 -3.91 0.13
N THR A 44 -8.13 -4.67 -0.18
CA THR A 44 -7.99 -5.92 -0.93
C THR A 44 -7.46 -5.68 -2.35
N HIS A 45 -7.90 -4.62 -3.03
CA HIS A 45 -7.38 -4.26 -4.34
C HIS A 45 -5.89 -3.88 -4.30
N LEU A 46 -5.48 -3.09 -3.30
CA LEU A 46 -4.09 -2.72 -3.10
C LEU A 46 -3.24 -3.96 -2.80
N MET A 47 -3.74 -4.87 -1.96
CA MET A 47 -3.09 -6.15 -1.68
C MET A 47 -2.86 -6.93 -2.98
N MET A 48 -3.90 -7.22 -3.76
CA MET A 48 -3.75 -7.95 -5.03
C MET A 48 -2.73 -7.29 -5.97
N LEU A 49 -2.76 -5.96 -6.10
CA LEU A 49 -1.77 -5.23 -6.91
C LEU A 49 -0.34 -5.38 -6.41
N LEU A 50 -0.14 -5.32 -5.09
CA LEU A 50 1.17 -5.50 -4.46
C LEU A 50 1.67 -6.93 -4.66
N GLU A 51 0.80 -7.94 -4.50
CA GLU A 51 1.13 -9.34 -4.78
C GLU A 51 1.55 -9.53 -6.24
N GLU A 52 0.77 -9.02 -7.20
CA GLU A 52 1.08 -9.12 -8.63
C GLU A 52 2.36 -8.36 -9.04
N THR A 53 2.59 -7.18 -8.44
CA THR A 53 3.72 -6.31 -8.81
C THR A 53 5.04 -6.76 -8.18
N PHE A 54 4.99 -7.26 -6.95
CA PHE A 54 6.19 -7.60 -6.17
C PHE A 54 6.39 -9.11 -5.97
N GLY A 55 5.40 -9.93 -6.31
CA GLY A 55 5.44 -11.38 -6.08
C GLY A 55 5.40 -11.75 -4.60
N ILE A 56 4.78 -10.90 -3.77
CA ILE A 56 4.64 -11.10 -2.32
C ILE A 56 3.32 -11.81 -2.03
N ASP A 57 3.26 -12.60 -0.95
CA ASP A 57 2.04 -13.27 -0.49
C ASP A 57 1.43 -12.48 0.67
N LEU A 58 0.45 -11.63 0.36
CA LEU A 58 -0.31 -10.83 1.32
C LEU A 58 -1.57 -11.56 1.80
N ALA A 59 -1.97 -12.63 1.11
CA ALA A 59 -3.00 -13.57 1.51
C ALA A 59 -2.54 -14.60 2.56
N ALA A 60 -1.27 -14.55 2.96
CA ALA A 60 -0.73 -15.40 4.01
C ALA A 60 -1.56 -15.23 5.31
N ALA A 61 -1.90 -16.35 5.97
CA ALA A 61 -2.76 -16.35 7.15
C ALA A 61 -2.18 -15.57 8.36
N ASP A 62 -0.89 -15.27 8.33
CA ASP A 62 -0.16 -14.51 9.36
C ASP A 62 0.11 -13.05 8.93
N PHE A 63 -0.40 -12.65 7.76
CA PHE A 63 -0.25 -11.29 7.26
C PHE A 63 -1.22 -10.35 7.98
N ASP A 64 -0.67 -9.26 8.52
CA ASP A 64 -1.46 -8.22 9.16
C ASP A 64 -1.59 -7.01 8.22
N VAL A 65 -2.84 -6.68 7.86
CA VAL A 65 -3.18 -5.52 7.03
C VAL A 65 -2.73 -4.20 7.64
N THR A 66 -2.51 -4.14 8.96
CA THR A 66 -1.93 -2.96 9.61
C THR A 66 -0.54 -2.63 9.08
N ARG A 67 0.23 -3.61 8.57
CA ARG A 67 1.52 -3.38 7.92
C ARG A 67 1.42 -2.71 6.54
N LEU A 68 0.21 -2.50 6.03
CA LEU A 68 -0.05 -1.74 4.81
C LEU A 68 -0.75 -0.41 5.10
N ASP A 69 -0.94 -0.06 6.38
CA ASP A 69 -1.73 1.10 6.75
C ASP A 69 -1.07 2.41 6.34
N SER A 70 0.26 2.49 6.32
CA SER A 70 0.97 3.67 5.83
C SER A 70 1.93 3.35 4.69
N LEU A 71 2.27 4.35 3.88
CA LEU A 71 3.21 4.16 2.77
C LEU A 71 4.56 3.65 3.28
N ALA A 72 5.04 4.19 4.40
CA ALA A 72 6.30 3.81 5.03
C ALA A 72 6.31 2.33 5.44
N GLU A 73 5.19 1.80 5.95
CA GLU A 73 5.09 0.39 6.31
C GLU A 73 5.06 -0.51 5.07
N ILE A 74 4.33 -0.11 4.02
CA ILE A 74 4.34 -0.83 2.74
C ILE A 74 5.76 -0.87 2.17
N GLU A 75 6.46 0.27 2.18
CA GLU A 75 7.84 0.38 1.70
C GLU A 75 8.81 -0.51 2.49
N ALA A 76 8.67 -0.51 3.82
CA ALA A 76 9.46 -1.37 4.70
C ALA A 76 9.18 -2.85 4.40
N PHE A 77 7.91 -3.24 4.30
CA PHE A 77 7.50 -4.61 4.01
C PHE A 77 8.02 -5.12 2.65
N VAL A 78 7.88 -4.31 1.61
CA VAL A 78 8.39 -4.65 0.27
C VAL A 78 9.91 -4.73 0.29
N SER A 79 10.59 -3.85 1.02
CA SER A 79 12.04 -3.90 1.15
C SER A 79 12.53 -5.14 1.90
N GLU A 80 11.83 -5.56 2.96
CA GLU A 80 12.11 -6.80 3.70
C GLU A 80 11.92 -8.05 2.84
N THR A 81 10.86 -8.08 2.02
CA THR A 81 10.52 -9.26 1.21
C THR A 81 11.38 -9.39 -0.05
N GLN A 82 12.03 -8.31 -0.49
CA GLN A 82 12.90 -8.28 -1.67
C GLN A 82 14.39 -8.28 -1.32
N ALA A 83 14.73 -8.37 -0.03
CA ALA A 83 16.10 -8.50 0.49
C ALA A 83 16.59 -9.95 0.43
#